data_AF-B8CB06-F1
#
_entry.id   AF-B8CB06-F1
#
_cell.length_a   1.000
_cell.length_b   1.000
_cell.length_c   1.000
_cell.angle_alpha   90.00
_cell.angle_beta   90.00
_cell.angle_gamma   90.00
#
_symmetry.space_group_name_H-M   'P 1'
#
loop_
_entity.id
_entity.type
_entity.pdbx_description
1 polymer ?
#
loop_
_entity_poly.entity_id
_entity_poly.type
_entity_poly.pdbx_seq_one_letter_code
_entity_poly.pdbx_strand_id
1 'polypeptide(L)'
;MTRAIPTLSPYEILRLERIRRNEERLSSLGLLDDKLKPKKKTPSPRKKALPSSTAIATPTRTSRRLKRQPVLYEPILEDVRIPMGASKTKRVERRPATSKFRCEIPSDVYSSPLTAKQEALINNKMEGDFLGKFEDYLTDVDVLSERNRQSVMRQVTKLAEGKGIRYESKQYGWPEGCYFMRGKRITPVDDILKLMEIGRQCEEEWGIDRGNGWLLSHPLKKIFGFQQYHLQGEP
;
A
#
# COMPACT_ATOMS: atom_id res chain seq x y z
N MET A 1 -11.34 8.20 -55.50
CA MET A 1 -12.02 8.14 -54.19
C MET A 1 -10.97 8.32 -53.10
N THR A 2 -10.81 9.54 -52.59
CA THR A 2 -9.87 9.86 -51.51
C THR A 2 -10.48 9.44 -50.17
N ARG A 3 -9.85 8.47 -49.49
CA ARG A 3 -10.28 8.06 -48.14
C ARG A 3 -9.89 9.14 -47.14
N ALA A 4 -10.88 9.74 -46.49
CA ALA A 4 -10.65 10.66 -45.38
C ALA A 4 -9.92 9.92 -44.25
N ILE A 5 -8.79 10.46 -43.80
CA ILE A 5 -8.05 9.94 -42.65
C ILE A 5 -8.83 10.34 -41.39
N PRO A 6 -9.22 9.40 -40.51
CA PRO A 6 -9.91 9.74 -39.28
C PRO A 6 -8.97 10.57 -38.39
N THR A 7 -9.40 11.78 -38.06
CA THR A 7 -8.71 12.63 -37.09
C THR A 7 -8.92 12.02 -35.70
N LEU A 8 -7.88 11.38 -35.18
CA LEU A 8 -7.87 10.79 -33.83
C LEU A 8 -8.08 11.87 -32.76
N SER A 9 -8.79 11.52 -31.70
CA SER A 9 -8.98 12.40 -30.54
C SER A 9 -7.65 12.70 -29.84
N PRO A 10 -7.46 13.88 -29.21
CA PRO A 10 -6.25 14.18 -28.42
C PRO A 10 -5.90 13.09 -27.39
N TYR A 11 -6.92 12.43 -26.83
CA TYR A 11 -6.73 11.30 -25.92
C TYR A 11 -6.15 10.06 -26.61
N GLU A 12 -6.62 9.75 -27.83
CA GLU A 12 -6.13 8.59 -28.58
C GLU A 12 -4.68 8.76 -29.01
N ILE A 13 -4.27 9.99 -29.35
CA ILE A 13 -2.88 10.32 -29.66
C ILE A 13 -1.99 10.03 -28.44
N LEU A 14 -2.35 10.54 -27.26
CA LEU A 14 -1.60 10.30 -26.01
C LEU A 14 -1.60 8.82 -25.61
N ARG A 15 -2.69 8.11 -25.84
CA ARG A 15 -2.78 6.66 -25.57
C ARG A 15 -1.83 5.87 -26.46
N LEU A 16 -1.79 6.18 -27.75
CA LEU A 16 -0.89 5.52 -28.71
C LEU A 16 0.58 5.83 -28.41
N GLU A 17 0.91 7.05 -28.01
CA GLU A 17 2.27 7.37 -27.56
C GLU A 17 2.69 6.56 -26.33
N ARG A 18 1.81 6.38 -25.35
CA ARG A 18 2.10 5.54 -24.16
C ARG A 18 2.32 4.08 -24.54
N ILE A 19 1.49 3.56 -25.45
CA ILE A 19 1.65 2.20 -25.98
C ILE A 19 3.03 2.06 -26.64
N ARG A 20 3.38 2.99 -27.53
CA ARG A 20 4.67 2.99 -28.22
C ARG A 20 5.87 3.03 -27.27
N ARG A 21 5.87 3.93 -26.27
CA ARG A 21 6.96 3.99 -25.26
C ARG A 21 7.09 2.69 -24.47
N ASN A 22 5.97 2.04 -24.16
CA ASN A 22 5.98 0.76 -23.46
C ASN A 22 6.50 -0.37 -24.35
N GLU A 23 6.14 -0.40 -25.63
CA GLU A 23 6.64 -1.35 -26.61
C GLU A 23 8.15 -1.18 -26.82
N GLU A 24 8.63 0.05 -26.98
CA GLU A 24 10.06 0.36 -27.07
C GLU A 24 10.82 -0.10 -25.82
N ARG A 25 10.24 0.12 -24.63
CA ARG A 25 10.81 -0.37 -23.37
C ARG A 25 10.83 -1.89 -23.30
N LEU A 26 9.75 -2.57 -23.67
CA LEU A 26 9.68 -4.04 -23.69
C LEU A 26 10.64 -4.64 -24.73
N SER A 27 10.82 -3.98 -25.87
CA SER A 27 11.80 -4.35 -26.90
C SER A 27 13.23 -4.17 -26.37
N SER A 28 13.54 -3.05 -25.71
CA SER A 28 14.86 -2.82 -25.09
C SER A 28 15.22 -3.84 -24.01
N LEU A 29 14.21 -4.40 -23.34
CA LEU A 29 14.38 -5.44 -22.33
C LEU A 29 14.44 -6.85 -22.94
N GLY A 30 14.25 -7.00 -24.24
CA GLY A 30 14.23 -8.31 -24.92
C GLY A 30 12.98 -9.15 -24.65
N LEU A 31 11.88 -8.53 -24.18
CA LEU A 31 10.63 -9.24 -23.83
C LEU A 31 9.65 -9.37 -25.01
N LEU A 32 9.91 -8.67 -26.13
CA LEU A 32 9.06 -8.69 -27.32
C LEU A 32 9.41 -9.82 -28.28
N ASP A 33 10.62 -10.37 -28.19
CA ASP A 33 11.11 -11.49 -28.99
C ASP A 33 11.02 -12.80 -28.22
N ASP A 34 9.81 -13.26 -27.95
CA ASP A 34 9.61 -14.69 -27.70
C ASP A 34 8.25 -15.14 -28.23
N LYS A 35 8.32 -15.89 -29.34
CA LYS A 35 7.25 -16.78 -29.79
C LYS A 35 7.04 -17.84 -28.72
N LEU A 36 6.31 -17.50 -27.65
CA LEU A 36 5.81 -18.45 -26.68
C LEU A 36 4.84 -19.39 -27.42
N LYS A 37 5.39 -20.49 -27.95
CA LYS A 37 4.60 -21.58 -28.52
C LYS A 37 3.56 -22.00 -27.47
N PRO A 38 2.26 -22.05 -27.80
CA PRO A 38 1.25 -22.50 -26.85
C PRO A 38 1.60 -23.92 -26.41
N LYS A 39 1.87 -24.12 -25.11
CA LYS A 39 2.11 -25.45 -24.55
C LYS A 39 0.88 -26.32 -24.82
N LYS A 40 1.07 -27.44 -25.53
CA LYS A 40 0.02 -28.45 -25.78
C LYS A 40 -0.55 -28.91 -24.44
N LYS A 41 -1.88 -28.87 -24.31
CA LYS A 41 -2.61 -29.38 -23.13
C LYS A 41 -2.33 -30.87 -22.99
N THR A 42 -1.80 -31.29 -21.84
CA THR A 42 -1.67 -32.70 -21.49
C THR A 42 -3.06 -33.29 -21.18
N PRO A 43 -3.37 -34.51 -21.64
CA PRO A 43 -4.66 -35.15 -21.39
C PRO A 43 -4.78 -35.53 -19.91
N SER A 44 -5.93 -35.22 -19.31
CA SER A 44 -6.23 -35.52 -17.90
C SER A 44 -6.31 -37.04 -17.65
N PRO A 45 -5.69 -37.57 -16.59
CA PRO A 45 -5.78 -38.99 -16.30
C PRO A 45 -7.19 -39.38 -15.80
N ARG A 46 -7.71 -40.49 -16.33
CA ARG A 46 -8.97 -41.13 -15.88
C ARG A 46 -8.84 -41.59 -14.43
N LYS A 47 -9.81 -41.23 -13.59
CA LYS A 47 -9.86 -41.64 -12.17
C LYS A 47 -10.20 -43.13 -12.05
N LYS A 48 -9.37 -43.88 -11.31
CA LYS A 48 -9.68 -45.22 -10.80
C LYS A 48 -10.46 -45.09 -9.48
N ALA A 49 -11.41 -45.99 -9.26
CA ALA A 49 -12.19 -46.10 -8.02
C ALA A 49 -11.32 -46.63 -6.87
N LEU A 50 -11.58 -46.18 -5.64
CA LEU A 50 -10.95 -46.69 -4.41
C LEU A 50 -12.02 -47.11 -3.37
N PRO A 51 -11.72 -48.12 -2.52
CA PRO A 51 -12.65 -48.72 -1.57
C PRO A 51 -12.54 -48.12 -0.14
N SER A 52 -13.44 -48.55 0.75
CA SER A 52 -13.70 -48.01 2.10
C SER A 52 -12.83 -48.58 3.23
N SER A 53 -12.44 -47.76 4.23
CA SER A 53 -12.41 -48.12 5.68
C SER A 53 -12.03 -46.93 6.61
N THR A 54 -11.85 -47.20 7.91
CA THR A 54 -12.18 -46.49 9.17
C THR A 54 -11.10 -45.59 9.83
N ALA A 55 -11.56 -44.42 10.34
CA ALA A 55 -11.19 -43.57 11.51
C ALA A 55 -9.79 -43.50 12.19
N ILE A 56 -9.17 -42.29 12.22
CA ILE A 56 -8.37 -41.64 13.32
C ILE A 56 -8.46 -40.08 13.16
N ALA A 57 -8.66 -39.29 14.22
CA ALA A 57 -8.97 -37.84 14.18
C ALA A 57 -7.80 -36.88 14.52
N THR A 58 -7.67 -35.75 13.78
CA THR A 58 -6.64 -34.67 13.88
C THR A 58 -7.26 -33.25 13.80
N PRO A 59 -6.55 -32.14 14.17
CA PRO A 59 -7.17 -30.88 14.63
C PRO A 59 -7.78 -29.99 13.52
N THR A 60 -8.90 -29.34 13.83
CA THR A 60 -9.79 -28.73 12.83
C THR A 60 -9.66 -27.19 12.78
N ARG A 61 -9.16 -26.68 11.64
CA ARG A 61 -9.22 -25.25 11.28
C ARG A 61 -10.54 -24.96 10.55
N THR A 62 -11.46 -24.28 11.21
CA THR A 62 -12.81 -24.04 10.68
C THR A 62 -12.85 -22.84 9.74
N SER A 63 -12.82 -23.08 8.42
CA SER A 63 -13.15 -22.05 7.42
C SER A 63 -14.58 -22.23 6.90
N ARG A 64 -15.34 -21.14 6.82
CA ARG A 64 -16.76 -21.13 6.37
C ARG A 64 -16.96 -21.63 4.93
N ARG A 65 -15.90 -21.67 4.10
CA ARG A 65 -15.94 -22.19 2.72
C ARG A 65 -16.00 -23.71 2.62
N LEU A 66 -15.68 -24.43 3.70
CA LEU A 66 -15.68 -25.90 3.75
C LEU A 66 -16.96 -26.51 4.33
N LYS A 67 -17.99 -25.72 4.61
CA LYS A 67 -19.28 -26.21 5.14
C LYS A 67 -20.04 -27.14 4.17
N ARG A 68 -19.50 -27.46 2.99
CA ARG A 68 -20.19 -28.31 2.03
C ARG A 68 -19.61 -29.68 1.76
N GLN A 69 -18.40 -30.07 2.19
CA GLN A 69 -18.03 -31.48 2.49
C GLN A 69 -16.67 -31.57 3.23
N PRO A 70 -16.51 -32.53 4.16
CA PRO A 70 -15.26 -32.75 4.90
C PRO A 70 -14.17 -33.38 4.02
N VAL A 71 -12.94 -32.89 4.14
CA VAL A 71 -11.75 -33.47 3.49
C VAL A 71 -11.20 -34.57 4.40
N LEU A 72 -11.31 -35.83 3.97
CA LEU A 72 -10.65 -36.97 4.63
C LEU A 72 -9.20 -37.06 4.16
N TYR A 73 -8.29 -37.27 5.10
CA TYR A 73 -6.84 -37.39 4.85
C TYR A 73 -6.45 -38.86 5.07
N GLU A 74 -5.78 -39.48 4.09
CA GLU A 74 -5.12 -40.77 4.32
C GLU A 74 -3.61 -40.57 4.54
N PRO A 75 -3.03 -41.24 5.53
CA PRO A 75 -1.60 -41.17 5.81
C PRO A 75 -0.83 -41.95 4.74
N ILE A 76 -0.01 -41.23 3.96
CA ILE A 76 0.98 -41.83 3.08
C ILE A 76 2.14 -42.33 3.95
N LEU A 77 2.17 -43.63 4.21
CA LEU A 77 3.36 -44.36 4.65
C LEU A 77 4.15 -44.71 3.40
N GLU A 78 5.24 -43.99 3.13
CA GLU A 78 6.43 -44.55 2.45
C GLU A 78 7.58 -43.53 2.47
N ASP A 79 8.62 -43.90 3.21
CA ASP A 79 9.93 -43.26 3.23
C ASP A 79 10.63 -43.41 1.87
N VAL A 80 10.42 -42.45 0.97
CA VAL A 80 11.30 -42.25 -0.18
C VAL A 80 11.90 -40.85 -0.08
N ARG A 81 13.10 -40.80 0.53
CA ARG A 81 13.92 -39.59 0.59
C ARG A 81 14.44 -39.26 -0.82
N ILE A 82 13.72 -38.42 -1.54
CA ILE A 82 14.25 -37.72 -2.72
C ILE A 82 15.13 -36.57 -2.20
N PRO A 83 16.44 -36.54 -2.45
CA PRO A 83 17.30 -35.42 -2.06
C PRO A 83 16.97 -34.22 -2.96
N MET A 84 16.02 -33.40 -2.53
CA MET A 84 15.79 -32.07 -3.09
C MET A 84 17.03 -31.22 -2.77
N GLY A 85 17.84 -30.95 -3.78
CA GLY A 85 19.01 -30.09 -3.68
C GLY A 85 18.66 -28.75 -3.04
N ALA A 86 19.26 -28.47 -1.88
CA ALA A 86 19.13 -27.20 -1.20
C ALA A 86 19.66 -26.08 -2.09
N SER A 87 18.77 -25.29 -2.68
CA SER A 87 19.14 -24.01 -3.26
C SER A 87 19.65 -23.12 -2.12
N LYS A 88 20.97 -22.94 -2.06
CA LYS A 88 21.63 -21.99 -1.18
C LYS A 88 21.15 -20.60 -1.56
N THR A 89 20.05 -20.15 -0.97
CA THR A 89 19.67 -18.74 -0.95
C THR A 89 20.80 -18.01 -0.25
N LYS A 90 21.61 -17.28 -1.03
CA LYS A 90 22.66 -16.41 -0.50
C LYS A 90 22.00 -15.48 0.51
N ARG A 91 22.30 -15.72 1.79
CA ARG A 91 21.91 -14.86 2.90
C ARG A 91 22.62 -13.53 2.67
N VAL A 92 21.90 -12.56 2.11
CA VAL A 92 22.40 -11.19 1.94
C VAL A 92 22.78 -10.69 3.32
N GLU A 93 24.08 -10.51 3.53
CA GLU A 93 24.61 -9.98 4.78
C GLU A 93 24.01 -8.59 5.01
N ARG A 94 23.38 -8.44 6.18
CA ARG A 94 22.79 -7.18 6.61
C ARG A 94 23.92 -6.18 6.77
N ARG A 95 23.92 -5.15 5.92
CA ARG A 95 24.74 -3.96 6.15
C ARG A 95 24.35 -3.37 7.51
N PRO A 96 25.30 -3.04 8.40
CA PRO A 96 25.00 -2.37 9.65
C PRO A 96 24.34 -1.02 9.34
N ALA A 97 23.17 -0.78 9.94
CA ALA A 97 22.42 0.46 9.79
C ALA A 97 23.20 1.59 10.46
N THR A 98 24.00 2.30 9.67
CA THR A 98 24.67 3.55 10.07
C THR A 98 23.90 4.75 9.54
N SER A 99 22.56 4.70 9.57
CA SER A 99 21.77 5.88 9.26
C SER A 99 21.93 6.86 10.43
N LYS A 100 22.78 7.88 10.22
CA LYS A 100 22.88 9.06 11.09
C LYS A 100 21.68 9.99 10.93
N PHE A 101 20.72 9.65 10.06
CA PHE A 101 19.53 10.48 9.85
C PHE A 101 18.56 10.29 11.01
N ARG A 102 18.68 11.15 12.01
CA ARG A 102 17.50 11.63 12.71
C ARG A 102 16.77 12.50 11.67
N CYS A 103 15.50 12.21 11.32
CA CYS A 103 14.68 13.20 10.60
C CYS A 103 14.63 14.41 11.55
N GLU A 104 15.57 15.34 11.40
CA GLU A 104 15.63 16.59 12.14
C GLU A 104 14.47 17.40 11.58
N ILE A 105 13.37 17.40 12.32
CA ILE A 105 12.11 17.97 11.85
C ILE A 105 12.33 19.48 11.71
N PRO A 106 12.31 20.02 10.47
CA PRO A 106 12.54 21.44 10.27
C PRO A 106 11.53 22.25 11.08
N SER A 107 11.99 23.28 11.77
CA SER A 107 11.13 24.18 12.57
C SER A 107 10.00 24.78 11.72
N ASP A 108 10.29 24.96 10.44
CA ASP A 108 9.42 25.58 9.45
C ASP A 108 8.28 24.67 8.95
N VAL A 109 8.11 23.45 9.51
CA VAL A 109 6.96 22.58 9.21
C VAL A 109 5.68 23.07 9.87
N TYR A 110 5.81 23.86 10.93
CA TYR A 110 4.71 24.45 11.69
C TYR A 110 4.32 25.84 11.19
N SER A 111 5.05 26.36 10.19
CA SER A 111 4.68 27.59 9.52
C SER A 111 3.55 27.26 8.56
N SER A 112 2.30 27.50 8.97
CA SER A 112 1.16 27.23 8.09
C SER A 112 1.28 28.08 6.81
N PRO A 113 1.11 27.49 5.62
CA PRO A 113 0.97 28.26 4.39
C PRO A 113 -0.39 28.98 4.33
N LEU A 114 -1.29 28.70 5.29
CA LEU A 114 -2.60 29.30 5.37
C LEU A 114 -2.52 30.74 5.88
N THR A 115 -3.43 31.56 5.39
CA THR A 115 -3.65 32.89 5.97
C THR A 115 -4.30 32.76 7.34
N ALA A 116 -4.04 33.71 8.26
CA ALA A 116 -4.62 33.70 9.60
C ALA A 116 -6.16 33.58 9.63
N LYS A 117 -6.85 34.08 8.59
CA LYS A 117 -8.30 33.92 8.40
C LYS A 117 -8.68 32.46 8.17
N GLN A 118 -7.96 31.77 7.30
CA GLN A 118 -8.17 30.36 6.97
C GLN A 118 -7.86 29.44 8.16
N GLU A 119 -6.80 29.75 8.92
CA GLU A 119 -6.49 29.04 10.15
C GLU A 119 -7.61 29.18 11.18
N ALA A 120 -8.13 30.39 11.39
CA ALA A 120 -9.25 30.63 12.30
C ALA A 120 -10.52 29.89 11.84
N LEU A 121 -10.80 29.86 10.54
CA LEU A 121 -11.94 29.11 9.99
C LEU A 121 -11.82 27.61 10.24
N ILE A 122 -10.65 27.02 10.02
CA ILE A 122 -10.40 25.61 10.30
C ILE A 122 -10.54 25.37 11.80
N ASN A 123 -9.91 26.19 12.65
CA ASN A 123 -10.01 26.04 14.10
C ASN A 123 -11.46 26.13 14.61
N ASN A 124 -12.24 27.10 14.12
CA ASN A 124 -13.65 27.25 14.48
C ASN A 124 -14.48 26.05 14.01
N LYS A 125 -14.27 25.57 12.77
CA LYS A 125 -14.97 24.39 12.25
C LYS A 125 -14.52 23.10 12.96
N MET A 126 -13.30 23.05 13.48
CA MET A 126 -12.69 21.88 14.14
C MET A 126 -12.74 21.92 15.67
N GLU A 127 -13.35 22.94 16.26
CA GLU A 127 -13.41 23.10 17.72
C GLU A 127 -14.02 21.84 18.37
N GLY A 128 -13.34 21.32 19.41
CA GLY A 128 -13.68 20.06 20.08
C GLY A 128 -12.88 18.85 19.57
N ASP A 129 -13.45 18.08 18.65
CA ASP A 129 -12.90 16.81 18.18
C ASP A 129 -12.67 16.80 16.66
N PHE A 130 -11.44 17.09 16.26
CA PHE A 130 -11.07 17.04 14.84
C PHE A 130 -11.05 15.60 14.30
N LEU A 131 -10.75 14.60 15.13
CA LEU A 131 -10.61 13.21 14.67
C LEU A 131 -11.98 12.64 14.31
N GLY A 132 -13.02 12.92 15.12
CA GLY A 132 -14.39 12.57 14.80
C GLY A 132 -14.86 13.20 13.47
N LYS A 133 -14.69 14.52 13.32
CA LYS A 133 -15.05 15.24 12.09
C LYS A 133 -14.30 14.73 10.85
N PHE A 134 -13.05 14.30 11.03
CA PHE A 134 -12.27 13.69 9.96
C PHE A 134 -12.78 12.29 9.60
N GLU A 135 -13.20 11.48 10.57
CA GLU A 135 -13.82 10.18 10.30
C GLU A 135 -15.14 10.31 9.53
N ASP A 136 -15.96 11.30 9.89
CA ASP A 136 -17.21 11.63 9.18
C ASP A 136 -16.91 12.03 7.72
N TYR A 137 -15.91 12.90 7.50
CA TYR A 137 -15.46 13.28 6.16
C TYR A 137 -15.04 12.07 5.30
N LEU A 138 -14.32 11.10 5.87
CA LEU A 138 -13.91 9.88 5.16
C LEU A 138 -15.06 8.90 4.90
N THR A 139 -16.19 9.08 5.58
CA THR A 139 -17.39 8.25 5.42
C THR A 139 -18.35 8.88 4.42
N ASP A 140 -18.56 10.19 4.51
CA ASP A 140 -19.61 10.90 3.77
C ASP A 140 -19.12 11.59 2.49
N VAL A 141 -17.91 12.17 2.52
CA VAL A 141 -17.37 12.97 1.41
C VAL A 141 -16.38 12.16 0.58
N ASP A 142 -15.32 11.67 1.22
CA ASP A 142 -14.25 10.91 0.56
C ASP A 142 -14.40 9.42 0.89
N VAL A 143 -15.50 8.83 0.39
CA VAL A 143 -15.99 7.50 0.73
C VAL A 143 -14.90 6.44 0.58
N LEU A 144 -14.30 6.05 1.71
CA LEU A 144 -13.31 4.97 1.79
C LEU A 144 -13.97 3.66 2.24
N SER A 145 -13.38 2.53 1.84
CA SER A 145 -13.74 1.25 2.45
C SER A 145 -13.43 1.27 3.94
N GLU A 146 -14.25 0.60 4.76
CA GLU A 146 -14.11 0.57 6.22
C GLU A 146 -12.69 0.20 6.67
N ARG A 147 -12.08 -0.81 6.03
CA ARG A 147 -10.71 -1.23 6.32
C ARG A 147 -9.68 -0.14 6.03
N ASN A 148 -9.84 0.58 4.92
CA ASN A 148 -8.92 1.66 4.56
C ASN A 148 -9.12 2.87 5.47
N ARG A 149 -10.36 3.19 5.82
CA ARG A 149 -10.70 4.23 6.81
C ARG A 149 -10.03 3.93 8.15
N GLN A 150 -10.18 2.72 8.68
CA GLN A 150 -9.51 2.30 9.92
C GLN A 150 -7.98 2.43 9.84
N SER A 151 -7.39 2.06 8.70
CA SER A 151 -5.94 2.20 8.49
C SER A 151 -5.51 3.67 8.50
N VAL A 152 -6.23 4.54 7.78
CA VAL A 152 -5.96 5.98 7.74
C VAL A 152 -6.13 6.59 9.13
N MET A 153 -7.28 6.36 9.77
CA MET A 153 -7.57 6.85 11.12
C MET A 153 -6.48 6.44 12.11
N ARG A 154 -6.06 5.17 12.11
CA ARG A 154 -4.98 4.71 12.99
C ARG A 154 -3.69 5.50 12.83
N GLN A 155 -3.31 5.88 11.61
CA GLN A 155 -2.10 6.68 11.38
C GLN A 155 -2.32 8.14 11.75
N VAL A 156 -3.45 8.73 11.37
CA VAL A 156 -3.78 10.12 11.71
C VAL A 156 -3.88 10.31 13.22
N THR A 157 -4.51 9.39 13.96
CA THR A 157 -4.55 9.42 15.44
C THR A 157 -3.15 9.42 16.04
N LYS A 158 -2.21 8.63 15.53
CA LYS A 158 -0.82 8.64 16.02
C LYS A 158 -0.11 9.97 15.78
N LEU A 159 -0.39 10.62 14.64
CA LEU A 159 0.15 11.93 14.31
C LEU A 159 -0.49 13.02 15.20
N ALA A 160 -1.79 12.93 15.45
CA ALA A 160 -2.56 13.82 16.33
C ALA A 160 -2.08 13.79 17.78
N GLU A 161 -1.80 12.59 18.29
CA GLU A 161 -1.30 12.34 19.64
C GLU A 161 0.21 12.64 19.76
N GLY A 162 0.92 12.80 18.64
CA GLY A 162 2.37 12.97 18.61
C GLY A 162 3.17 11.70 18.94
N LYS A 163 2.55 10.52 18.89
CA LYS A 163 3.26 9.22 19.01
C LYS A 163 4.21 8.99 17.84
N GLY A 164 3.89 9.58 16.68
CA GLY A 164 4.60 9.40 15.43
C GLY A 164 4.31 8.04 14.77
N ILE A 165 4.72 7.91 13.51
CA ILE A 165 4.52 6.69 12.72
C ILE A 165 5.83 5.93 12.62
N ARG A 166 5.76 4.60 12.72
CA ARG A 166 6.89 3.70 12.51
C ARG A 166 6.48 2.58 11.57
N TYR A 167 7.39 2.19 10.68
CA TYR A 167 7.22 1.02 9.82
C TYR A 167 8.01 -0.18 10.33
N GLU A 168 7.33 -1.10 11.01
CA GLU A 168 7.94 -2.30 11.58
C GLU A 168 7.85 -3.47 10.60
N SER A 169 8.98 -3.79 9.94
CA SER A 169 9.09 -4.98 9.11
C SER A 169 10.53 -5.51 9.12
N LYS A 170 10.69 -6.82 9.31
CA LYS A 170 12.01 -7.47 9.44
C LYS A 170 12.87 -7.38 8.18
N GLN A 171 12.22 -7.21 7.02
CA GLN A 171 12.86 -7.22 5.70
C GLN A 171 12.86 -5.84 5.03
N TYR A 172 11.82 -5.03 5.26
CA TYR A 172 11.58 -3.79 4.53
C TYR A 172 11.21 -2.61 5.43
N GLY A 173 11.19 -2.83 6.75
CA GLY A 173 10.82 -1.80 7.71
C GLY A 173 11.94 -0.80 7.90
N TRP A 174 11.57 0.32 8.51
CA TRP A 174 12.54 1.33 8.89
C TRP A 174 13.49 0.81 9.98
N PRO A 175 14.70 1.39 10.10
CA PRO A 175 15.62 1.06 11.17
C PRO A 175 15.00 1.22 12.57
N GLU A 176 15.54 0.50 13.55
CA GLU A 176 15.08 0.60 14.93
C GLU A 176 15.31 2.03 15.47
N GLY A 177 14.28 2.59 16.12
CA GLY A 177 14.33 3.95 16.64
C GLY A 177 13.96 5.05 15.64
N CYS A 178 13.73 4.73 14.36
CA CYS A 178 13.23 5.69 13.38
C CYS A 178 11.71 5.86 13.50
N TYR A 179 11.28 7.10 13.78
CA TYR A 179 9.88 7.48 13.83
C TYR A 179 9.67 8.73 12.98
N PHE A 180 8.61 8.73 12.20
CA PHE A 180 8.12 9.90 11.51
C PHE A 180 7.35 10.78 12.50
N MET A 181 7.82 12.02 12.70
CA MET A 181 7.14 13.07 13.48
C MET A 181 6.81 12.68 14.94
N ARG A 182 7.72 11.97 15.62
CA ARG A 182 7.54 11.62 17.04
C ARG A 182 7.73 12.85 17.94
N GLY A 183 6.85 12.96 18.95
CA GLY A 183 6.85 14.05 19.93
C GLY A 183 6.12 15.31 19.47
N LYS A 184 5.59 15.31 18.24
CA LYS A 184 4.99 16.49 17.62
C LYS A 184 3.57 16.17 17.18
N ARG A 185 2.62 16.97 17.66
CA ARG A 185 1.20 16.81 17.35
C ARG A 185 0.95 17.48 16.00
N ILE A 186 0.43 16.73 15.06
CA ILE A 186 0.04 17.25 13.75
C ILE A 186 -1.46 17.50 13.76
N THR A 187 -1.83 18.68 13.32
CA THR A 187 -3.19 19.16 13.18
C THR A 187 -3.47 19.50 11.71
N PRO A 188 -4.74 19.58 11.30
CA PRO A 188 -5.11 20.00 9.93
C PRO A 188 -4.70 21.43 9.56
N VAL A 189 -4.21 22.23 10.52
CA VAL A 189 -3.76 23.62 10.33
C VAL A 189 -2.29 23.68 9.90
N ASP A 190 -1.51 22.64 10.20
CA ASP A 190 -0.08 22.58 9.86
C ASP A 190 0.17 22.53 8.35
N ASP A 191 1.43 22.74 7.93
CA ASP A 191 1.83 22.62 6.53
C ASP A 191 1.88 21.15 6.10
N ILE A 192 0.71 20.65 5.67
CA ILE A 192 0.57 19.26 5.23
C ILE A 192 1.40 18.97 3.96
N LEU A 193 1.59 19.96 3.07
CA LEU A 193 2.39 19.77 1.85
C LEU A 193 3.86 19.53 2.21
N LYS A 194 4.39 20.28 3.17
CA LYS A 194 5.74 20.08 3.67
C LYS A 194 5.88 18.77 4.44
N LEU A 195 4.86 18.37 5.20
CA LEU A 195 4.83 17.04 5.82
C LEU A 195 4.87 15.91 4.78
N MET A 196 4.21 16.07 3.65
CA MET A 196 4.27 15.10 2.55
C MET A 196 5.67 15.02 1.93
N GLU A 197 6.35 16.15 1.75
CA GLU A 197 7.73 16.18 1.24
C GLU A 197 8.70 15.50 2.21
N ILE A 198 8.60 15.80 3.51
CA ILE A 198 9.41 15.13 4.54
C ILE A 198 9.09 13.63 4.60
N GLY A 199 7.82 13.26 4.45
CA GLY A 199 7.40 11.86 4.38
C GLY A 199 8.09 11.12 3.23
N ARG A 200 8.15 11.75 2.05
CA ARG A 200 8.86 11.21 0.88
C ARG A 200 10.36 11.04 1.15
N GLN A 201 10.99 12.03 1.77
CA GLN A 201 12.42 11.96 2.12
C GLN A 201 12.69 10.84 3.14
N CYS A 202 11.90 10.75 4.22
CA CYS A 202 12.05 9.68 5.21
C CYS A 202 11.79 8.29 4.54
N GLU A 203 10.90 8.16 3.53
CA GLU A 203 10.72 6.91 2.75
C GLU A 203 11.91 6.58 1.83
N GLU A 204 12.52 7.57 1.19
CA GLU A 204 13.70 7.38 0.34
C GLU A 204 14.91 6.90 1.16
N GLU A 205 15.08 7.45 2.37
CA GLU A 205 16.21 7.14 3.23
C GLU A 205 16.06 5.86 4.07
N TRP A 206 14.88 5.65 4.65
CA TRP A 206 14.65 4.54 5.58
C TRP A 206 14.00 3.32 4.94
N GLY A 207 13.44 3.49 3.74
CA GLY A 207 12.80 2.43 2.97
C GLY A 207 11.37 2.77 2.58
N ILE A 208 11.06 2.46 1.32
CA ILE A 208 9.77 2.72 0.69
C ILE A 208 8.68 1.85 1.32
N ASP A 209 7.52 2.46 1.60
CA ASP A 209 6.32 1.73 2.01
C ASP A 209 5.84 0.80 0.88
N ARG A 210 5.79 -0.50 1.19
CA ARG A 210 5.25 -1.52 0.25
C ARG A 210 3.73 -1.62 0.29
N GLY A 211 3.09 -0.96 1.25
CA GLY A 211 1.65 -0.83 1.34
C GLY A 211 1.08 0.19 0.37
N ASN A 212 1.69 0.46 -0.79
CA ASN A 212 1.20 1.47 -1.74
C ASN A 212 0.93 2.85 -1.11
N GLY A 213 1.68 3.23 -0.08
CA GLY A 213 1.54 4.52 0.58
C GLY A 213 0.50 4.59 1.70
N TRP A 214 -0.10 3.48 2.11
CA TRP A 214 -1.05 3.45 3.24
C TRP A 214 -0.41 3.83 4.58
N LEU A 215 0.93 3.84 4.68
CA LEU A 215 1.65 4.22 5.89
C LEU A 215 1.68 5.74 6.12
N LEU A 216 2.11 6.53 5.13
CA LEU A 216 2.33 7.98 5.26
C LEU A 216 1.56 8.79 4.20
N SER A 217 1.82 8.50 2.93
CA SER A 217 1.34 9.35 1.83
C SER A 217 -0.18 9.41 1.72
N HIS A 218 -0.87 8.28 1.87
CA HIS A 218 -2.33 8.24 1.88
C HIS A 218 -2.92 9.00 3.07
N PRO A 219 -2.54 8.72 4.34
CA PRO A 219 -3.01 9.50 5.48
C PRO A 219 -2.78 11.01 5.32
N LEU A 220 -1.58 11.45 4.95
CA LEU A 220 -1.28 12.88 4.77
C LEU A 220 -2.11 13.51 3.64
N LYS A 221 -2.27 12.82 2.52
CA LYS A 221 -3.11 13.30 1.41
C LYS A 221 -4.58 13.45 1.81
N LYS A 222 -5.09 12.57 2.69
CA LYS A 222 -6.47 12.65 3.18
C LYS A 222 -6.64 13.83 4.15
N ILE A 223 -5.68 14.09 5.04
CA ILE A 223 -5.67 15.29 5.88
C ILE A 223 -5.66 16.55 5.01
N PHE A 224 -4.84 16.59 3.95
CA PHE A 224 -4.84 17.70 3.01
C PHE A 224 -6.19 17.87 2.30
N GLY A 225 -6.81 16.79 1.82
CA GLY A 225 -8.14 16.85 1.20
C GLY A 225 -9.20 17.40 2.15
N PHE A 226 -9.16 16.99 3.41
CA PHE A 226 -10.02 17.52 4.48
C PHE A 226 -9.80 19.01 4.73
N GLN A 227 -8.53 19.45 4.81
CA GLN A 227 -8.17 20.86 4.90
C GLN A 227 -8.78 21.66 3.73
N GLN A 228 -8.62 21.19 2.50
CA GLN A 228 -9.18 21.84 1.31
C GLN A 228 -10.70 21.89 1.31
N TYR A 229 -11.37 20.80 1.72
CA TYR A 229 -12.83 20.74 1.79
C TYR A 229 -13.42 21.85 2.68
N HIS A 230 -12.79 22.13 3.81
CA HIS A 230 -13.26 23.18 4.72
C HIS A 230 -12.90 24.60 4.26
N LEU A 231 -11.90 24.75 3.39
CA LEU A 231 -11.48 26.02 2.79
C LEU A 231 -12.30 26.37 1.53
N GLN A 232 -12.74 25.38 0.76
CA GLN A 232 -13.59 25.57 -0.43
C GLN A 232 -15.02 26.06 -0.11
N GLY A 233 -15.37 26.18 1.17
CA GLY A 233 -16.62 26.76 1.62
C GLY A 233 -16.64 28.30 1.68
N GLU A 234 -15.58 28.98 1.25
CA GLU A 234 -15.59 30.43 1.01
C GLU A 234 -15.77 30.74 -0.49
N PRO A 235 -16.68 31.65 -0.87
CA PRO A 235 -16.73 32.23 -2.22
C PRO A 235 -15.55 33.17 -2.50
#